data_AF-A0A3N4K822-F1
#
_entry.id   AF-A0A3N4K822-F1
#
_cell.length_a   1.000
_cell.length_b   1.000
_cell.length_c   1.000
_cell.angle_alpha   90.00
_cell.angle_beta   90.00
_cell.angle_gamma   90.00
#
_symmetry.space_group_name_H-M   'P 1'
#
loop_
_entity.id
_entity.type
_entity.pdbx_description
1 polymer ?
#
loop_
_entity_poly.entity_id
_entity_poly.type
_entity_poly.pdbx_seq_one_letter_code
_entity_poly.pdbx_strand_id
1 'polypeptide(L)'
;ESWSYLGTAAIFVFLRTFARWKVVGFRNFKPDDYLMFFALFCFTLESTAAHLVITWGGTNSYLTEAERLALSDDEFWRRTNGSKAFLLGWNSYCGTVWTLKLCMIFFFRRVTIGLERASMIKYAFAATGLTYVIMMLTLYLTCRPYHKQWQVIPDPGKKCWVEYNLYYVISLALNLSTDILIMAIPMPLLLKVKVPMRRKVVLIGMFSAGFFVMIAATLRCIYAFTNTQANGLVIAIWSCREAFVAMIVGNVPMIKPII
;
A
#
# COMPACT_ATOMS: atom_id res chain seq x y z
N GLU A 1 -11.82 -0.27 -14.37
CA GLU A 1 -11.27 -1.23 -13.39
C GLU A 1 -11.02 -0.63 -12.00
N SER A 2 -10.34 0.52 -11.86
CA SER A 2 -10.02 1.09 -10.54
C SER A 2 -11.25 1.37 -9.67
N TRP A 3 -12.34 1.88 -10.26
CA TRP A 3 -13.59 2.15 -9.55
C TRP A 3 -14.28 0.89 -8.99
N SER A 4 -14.21 -0.23 -9.71
CA SER A 4 -14.75 -1.51 -9.21
C SER A 4 -13.93 -2.05 -8.03
N TYR A 5 -12.61 -1.86 -8.03
CA TYR A 5 -11.75 -2.21 -6.89
C TYR A 5 -12.10 -1.36 -5.67
N LEU A 6 -12.24 -0.05 -5.86
CA LEU A 6 -12.64 0.87 -4.80
C LEU A 6 -14.00 0.53 -4.20
N GLY A 7 -15.01 0.34 -5.06
CA GLY A 7 -16.37 -0.03 -4.60
C GLY A 7 -16.36 -1.33 -3.81
N THR A 8 -15.66 -2.35 -4.30
CA THR A 8 -15.55 -3.64 -3.61
C THR A 8 -14.80 -3.51 -2.27
N ALA A 9 -13.68 -2.79 -2.24
CA ALA A 9 -12.93 -2.54 -1.01
C ALA A 9 -13.78 -1.78 0.03
N ALA A 10 -14.53 -0.77 -0.40
CA ALA A 10 -15.45 -0.03 0.45
C ALA A 10 -16.51 -0.95 1.06
N ILE A 11 -17.14 -1.82 0.25
CA ILE A 11 -18.10 -2.82 0.75
C ILE A 11 -17.48 -3.67 1.85
N PHE A 12 -16.27 -4.20 1.66
CA PHE A 12 -15.59 -5.00 2.68
C PHE A 12 -15.27 -4.22 3.95
N VAL A 13 -14.88 -2.95 3.84
CA VAL A 13 -14.66 -2.07 5.00
C VAL A 13 -15.96 -1.84 5.76
N PHE A 14 -17.06 -1.53 5.07
CA PHE A 14 -18.36 -1.32 5.71
C PHE A 14 -18.91 -2.61 6.34
N LEU A 15 -18.78 -3.76 5.65
CA LEU A 15 -19.16 -5.07 6.20
C LEU A 15 -18.35 -5.39 7.46
N ARG A 16 -17.03 -5.13 7.45
CA ARG A 16 -16.20 -5.26 8.65
C ARG A 16 -16.71 -4.36 9.77
N THR A 17 -16.93 -3.08 9.49
CA THR A 17 -17.33 -2.12 10.53
C THR A 17 -18.68 -2.50 11.12
N PHE A 18 -19.63 -2.94 10.29
CA PHE A 18 -20.90 -3.48 10.75
C PHE A 18 -20.71 -4.75 11.61
N ALA A 19 -19.83 -5.66 11.19
CA ALA A 19 -19.51 -6.86 11.95
C ALA A 19 -18.95 -6.56 13.33
N ARG A 20 -17.99 -5.63 13.39
CA ARG A 20 -17.39 -5.17 14.62
C ARG A 20 -18.41 -4.45 15.50
N TRP A 21 -19.28 -3.63 14.91
CA TRP A 21 -20.37 -2.98 15.64
C TRP A 21 -21.28 -3.99 16.33
N LYS A 22 -21.72 -5.06 15.65
CA LYS A 22 -22.57 -6.09 16.27
C LYS A 22 -21.85 -6.89 17.37
N VAL A 23 -20.56 -7.19 17.19
CA VAL A 23 -19.81 -8.08 18.12
C VAL A 23 -19.32 -7.34 19.36
N VAL A 24 -18.79 -6.12 19.22
CA VAL A 24 -18.19 -5.39 20.36
C VAL A 24 -18.98 -4.14 20.77
N GLY A 25 -19.89 -3.64 19.94
CA GLY A 25 -20.60 -2.38 20.16
C GLY A 25 -19.77 -1.16 19.79
N PHE A 26 -20.46 -0.07 19.42
CA PHE A 26 -19.83 1.17 18.94
C PHE A 26 -18.87 1.82 19.97
N ARG A 27 -19.22 1.74 21.26
CA ARG A 27 -18.41 2.29 22.37
C ARG A 27 -17.09 1.58 22.58
N ASN A 28 -16.91 0.36 22.05
CA ASN A 28 -15.71 -0.45 22.25
C ASN A 28 -14.83 -0.57 21.01
N PHE A 29 -15.01 0.32 20.03
CA PHE A 29 -14.17 0.37 18.85
C PHE A 29 -12.70 0.55 19.24
N LYS A 30 -11.85 -0.18 18.55
CA LYS A 30 -10.40 -0.20 18.78
C LYS A 30 -9.70 0.63 17.70
N PRO A 31 -8.43 1.00 17.89
CA PRO A 31 -7.71 1.83 16.92
C PRO A 31 -7.74 1.27 15.48
N ASP A 32 -7.70 -0.05 15.31
CA ASP A 32 -7.77 -0.68 13.98
C ASP A 32 -9.13 -0.50 13.27
N ASP A 33 -10.21 -0.26 14.02
CA ASP A 33 -11.53 0.02 13.43
C ASP A 33 -11.56 1.42 12.79
N TYR A 34 -10.84 2.40 13.36
CA TYR A 34 -10.70 3.76 12.80
C TYR A 34 -9.64 3.82 11.70
N LEU A 35 -8.52 3.13 11.88
CA LEU A 35 -7.45 3.06 10.88
C LEU A 35 -7.95 2.48 9.56
N MET A 36 -8.95 1.60 9.57
CA MET A 36 -9.50 1.05 8.33
C MET A 36 -10.19 2.12 7.46
N PHE A 37 -10.84 3.12 8.06
CA PHE A 37 -11.38 4.25 7.30
C PHE A 37 -10.28 5.14 6.73
N PHE A 38 -9.18 5.32 7.46
CA PHE A 38 -8.01 6.01 6.93
C PHE A 38 -7.38 5.23 5.76
N ALA A 39 -7.29 3.90 5.86
CA ALA A 39 -6.83 3.05 4.75
C ALA A 39 -7.74 3.17 3.53
N LEU A 40 -9.06 3.20 3.73
CA LEU A 40 -10.03 3.42 2.63
C LEU A 40 -9.87 4.81 1.99
N PHE A 41 -9.64 5.84 2.79
CA PHE A 41 -9.36 7.19 2.29
C PHE A 41 -8.08 7.23 1.46
N CYS A 42 -6.97 6.67 1.96
CA CYS A 42 -5.73 6.55 1.19
C CYS A 42 -5.92 5.75 -0.09
N PHE A 43 -6.63 4.62 -0.05
CA PHE A 43 -6.89 3.81 -1.24
C PHE A 43 -7.78 4.53 -2.28
N THR A 44 -8.70 5.38 -1.81
CA THR A 44 -9.50 6.26 -2.67
C THR A 44 -8.62 7.29 -3.38
N LEU A 45 -7.71 7.93 -2.65
CA LEU A 45 -6.75 8.88 -3.23
C LEU A 45 -5.82 8.19 -4.23
N GLU A 46 -5.33 7.00 -3.92
CA GLU A 46 -4.49 6.20 -4.81
C GLU A 46 -5.23 5.85 -6.11
N SER A 47 -6.45 5.33 -6.01
CA SER A 47 -7.27 4.96 -7.16
C SER A 47 -7.60 6.16 -8.05
N THR A 48 -7.89 7.31 -7.42
CA THR A 48 -8.16 8.58 -8.12
C THR A 48 -6.90 9.10 -8.80
N ALA A 49 -5.77 9.12 -8.09
CA ALA A 49 -4.48 9.53 -8.63
C ALA A 49 -4.09 8.69 -9.85
N ALA A 50 -4.21 7.36 -9.77
CA ALA A 50 -3.95 6.46 -10.91
C ALA A 50 -4.85 6.79 -12.11
N HIS A 51 -6.14 7.06 -11.87
CA HIS A 51 -7.05 7.46 -12.95
C HIS A 51 -6.67 8.81 -13.58
N LEU A 52 -6.23 9.78 -12.78
CA LEU A 52 -5.76 11.08 -13.26
C LEU A 52 -4.49 10.95 -14.12
N VAL A 53 -3.52 10.12 -13.70
CA VAL A 53 -2.30 9.86 -14.50
C VAL A 53 -2.67 9.25 -15.85
N ILE A 54 -3.63 8.33 -15.90
CA ILE A 54 -4.11 7.72 -17.16
C ILE A 54 -4.79 8.75 -18.05
N THR A 55 -5.71 9.54 -17.51
CA THR A 55 -6.50 10.51 -18.27
C THR A 55 -5.65 11.70 -18.77
N TRP A 56 -4.61 12.07 -18.02
CA TRP A 56 -3.66 13.11 -18.41
C TRP A 56 -2.49 12.60 -19.26
N GLY A 57 -2.53 11.34 -19.71
CA GLY A 57 -1.57 10.80 -20.69
C GLY A 57 -0.21 10.38 -20.11
N GLY A 58 -0.07 10.32 -18.80
CA GLY A 58 1.13 9.85 -18.10
C GLY A 58 1.85 10.93 -17.30
N THR A 59 3.15 10.73 -17.07
CA THR A 59 4.00 11.64 -16.27
C THR A 59 5.05 12.31 -17.15
N ASN A 60 5.91 13.12 -16.55
CA ASN A 60 7.12 13.68 -17.15
C ASN A 60 8.26 12.67 -17.37
N SER A 61 8.14 11.47 -16.82
CA SER A 61 9.17 10.43 -16.91
C SER A 61 9.20 9.84 -18.33
N TYR A 62 10.37 9.36 -18.75
CA TYR A 62 10.58 8.65 -20.02
C TYR A 62 10.33 9.43 -21.32
N LEU A 63 9.96 10.71 -21.25
CA LEU A 63 9.92 11.58 -22.43
C LEU A 63 11.34 11.87 -22.94
N THR A 64 11.56 11.68 -24.23
CA THR A 64 12.75 12.15 -24.94
C THR A 64 12.76 13.69 -25.03
N GLU A 65 13.93 14.27 -25.30
CA GLU A 65 14.05 15.72 -25.46
C GLU A 65 13.18 16.24 -26.63
N ALA A 66 13.16 15.51 -27.75
CA ALA A 66 12.31 15.83 -28.89
C ALA A 66 10.81 15.79 -28.54
N GLU A 67 10.36 14.76 -27.82
CA GLU A 67 8.96 14.66 -27.37
C GLU A 67 8.58 15.79 -26.43
N ARG A 68 9.47 16.20 -25.51
CA ARG A 68 9.21 17.32 -24.58
C ARG A 68 9.02 18.63 -25.32
N LEU A 69 9.89 18.92 -26.29
CA LEU A 69 9.84 20.16 -27.07
C LEU A 69 8.66 20.19 -28.06
N ALA A 70 8.12 19.02 -28.40
CA ALA A 70 6.95 18.89 -29.28
C ALA A 70 5.60 18.95 -28.55
N LEU A 71 5.58 19.00 -27.20
CA LEU A 71 4.33 19.07 -26.44
C LEU A 71 3.60 20.39 -26.70
N SER A 72 2.29 20.31 -26.93
CA SER A 72 1.40 21.47 -26.85
C SER A 72 1.27 21.99 -25.41
N ASP A 73 0.78 23.23 -25.24
CA ASP A 73 0.57 23.83 -23.92
C ASP A 73 -0.37 22.99 -23.02
N ASP A 74 -1.42 22.40 -23.61
CA ASP A 74 -2.35 21.52 -22.90
C ASP A 74 -1.66 20.21 -22.48
N GLU A 75 -0.89 19.59 -23.37
CA GLU A 75 -0.14 18.37 -23.03
C GLU A 75 0.93 18.66 -21.97
N PHE A 76 1.61 19.80 -22.04
CA PHE A 76 2.56 20.22 -21.02
C PHE A 76 1.88 20.32 -19.65
N TRP A 77 0.73 20.99 -19.57
CA TRP A 77 -0.07 21.09 -18.35
C TRP A 77 -0.50 19.71 -17.83
N ARG A 78 -0.97 18.83 -18.72
CA ARG A 78 -1.39 17.46 -18.39
C ARG A 78 -0.23 16.64 -17.85
N ARG A 79 0.95 16.72 -18.45
CA ARG A 79 2.17 16.01 -18.00
C ARG A 79 2.63 16.49 -16.63
N THR A 80 2.64 17.79 -16.39
CA THR A 80 2.97 18.37 -15.08
C THR A 80 2.01 17.89 -13.99
N ASN A 81 0.70 17.92 -14.25
CA ASN A 81 -0.28 17.47 -13.26
C ASN A 81 -0.34 15.94 -13.14
N GLY A 82 -0.04 15.20 -14.21
CA GLY A 82 0.17 13.75 -14.19
C GLY A 82 1.30 13.36 -13.24
N SER A 83 2.44 14.04 -13.29
CA SER A 83 3.53 13.81 -12.33
C SER A 83 3.11 14.11 -10.88
N LYS A 84 2.35 15.19 -10.64
CA LYS A 84 1.81 15.50 -9.30
C LYS A 84 0.82 14.44 -8.82
N ALA A 85 -0.08 13.99 -9.68
CA ALA A 85 -1.01 12.90 -9.38
C ALA A 85 -0.25 11.60 -9.09
N PHE A 86 0.82 11.30 -9.82
CA PHE A 86 1.65 10.13 -9.55
C PHE A 86 2.29 10.18 -8.15
N LEU A 87 2.82 11.34 -7.75
CA LEU A 87 3.36 11.54 -6.40
C LEU A 87 2.29 11.40 -5.31
N LEU A 88 1.08 11.91 -5.56
CA LEU A 88 -0.08 11.70 -4.68
C LEU A 88 -0.40 10.19 -4.58
N GLY A 89 -0.37 9.49 -5.70
CA GLY A 89 -0.57 8.03 -5.76
C GLY A 89 0.46 7.28 -4.92
N TRP A 90 1.74 7.64 -5.02
CA TRP A 90 2.82 7.04 -4.22
C TRP A 90 2.60 7.26 -2.71
N ASN A 91 2.32 8.49 -2.30
CA ASN A 91 2.07 8.81 -0.89
C ASN A 91 0.85 8.05 -0.36
N SER A 92 -0.22 8.01 -1.15
CA SER A 92 -1.47 7.36 -0.79
C SER A 92 -1.31 5.84 -0.72
N TYR A 93 -0.58 5.23 -1.65
CA TYR A 93 -0.22 3.81 -1.63
C TYR A 93 0.56 3.45 -0.36
N CYS A 94 1.59 4.24 0.00
CA CYS A 94 2.33 4.04 1.24
C CYS A 94 1.41 4.17 2.46
N GLY A 95 0.51 5.16 2.46
CA GLY A 95 -0.52 5.32 3.48
C GLY A 95 -1.40 4.07 3.63
N THR A 96 -1.92 3.54 2.54
CA THR A 96 -2.76 2.33 2.52
C THR A 96 -2.00 1.13 3.09
N VAL A 97 -0.83 0.80 2.53
CA VAL A 97 -0.07 -0.41 2.89
C VAL A 97 0.39 -0.38 4.35
N TRP A 98 0.96 0.74 4.82
CA TRP A 98 1.42 0.83 6.21
C TRP A 98 0.26 0.87 7.20
N THR A 99 -0.88 1.46 6.84
CA THR A 99 -2.07 1.43 7.70
C THR A 99 -2.62 0.02 7.84
N LEU A 100 -2.65 -0.76 6.76
CA LEU A 100 -3.05 -2.17 6.81
C LEU A 100 -2.14 -3.00 7.71
N LYS A 101 -0.82 -2.75 7.68
CA LYS A 101 0.14 -3.38 8.61
C LYS A 101 -0.16 -3.04 10.06
N LEU A 102 -0.42 -1.77 10.36
CA LEU A 102 -0.81 -1.35 11.71
C LEU A 102 -2.10 -2.06 12.15
N CYS A 103 -3.10 -2.17 11.28
CA CYS A 103 -4.32 -2.91 11.56
C CYS A 103 -4.04 -4.39 11.89
N MET A 104 -3.15 -5.05 11.13
CA MET A 104 -2.73 -6.43 11.40
C MET A 104 -1.98 -6.56 12.74
N ILE A 105 -1.08 -5.63 13.06
CA ILE A 105 -0.35 -5.64 14.33
C ILE A 105 -1.32 -5.47 15.51
N PHE A 106 -2.31 -4.57 15.41
CA PHE A 106 -3.35 -4.43 16.44
C PHE A 106 -4.23 -5.68 16.57
N PHE A 107 -4.52 -6.38 15.47
CA PHE A 107 -5.19 -7.67 15.53
C PHE A 107 -4.33 -8.72 16.23
N PHE A 108 -3.07 -8.89 15.83
CA PHE A 108 -2.18 -9.86 16.47
C PHE A 108 -1.94 -9.54 17.94
N ARG A 109 -1.85 -8.25 18.31
CA ARG A 109 -1.81 -7.83 19.70
C ARG A 109 -2.96 -8.37 20.53
N ARG A 110 -4.17 -8.49 19.97
CA ARG A 110 -5.32 -9.06 20.68
C ARG A 110 -5.25 -10.58 20.75
N VAL A 111 -4.76 -11.23 19.70
CA VAL A 111 -4.71 -12.70 19.61
C VAL A 111 -3.57 -13.28 20.47
N THR A 112 -2.48 -12.54 20.66
CA THR A 112 -1.27 -13.02 21.35
C THR A 112 -1.11 -12.50 22.78
N ILE A 113 -2.15 -11.87 23.36
CA ILE A 113 -2.15 -11.46 24.78
C ILE A 113 -1.84 -12.69 25.65
N GLY A 114 -0.83 -12.58 26.53
CA GLY A 114 -0.44 -13.64 27.46
C GLY A 114 0.62 -14.62 26.93
N LEU A 115 1.12 -14.46 25.71
CA LEU A 115 2.25 -15.24 25.19
C LEU A 115 3.58 -14.52 25.45
N GLU A 116 4.65 -15.28 25.72
CA GLU A 116 6.02 -14.75 25.93
C GLU A 116 6.50 -13.86 24.76
N ARG A 117 6.05 -14.18 23.55
CA ARG A 117 6.36 -13.45 22.31
C ARG A 117 5.51 -12.21 22.06
N ALA A 118 4.64 -11.82 22.99
CA ALA A 118 3.88 -10.56 22.89
C ALA A 118 4.80 -9.32 22.84
N SER A 119 6.04 -9.42 23.32
CA SER A 119 7.07 -8.40 23.17
C SER A 119 7.41 -8.08 21.70
N MET A 120 7.29 -9.05 20.79
CA MET A 120 7.54 -8.86 19.34
C MET A 120 6.62 -7.82 18.69
N ILE A 121 5.44 -7.57 19.26
CA ILE A 121 4.51 -6.55 18.78
C ILE A 121 5.11 -5.15 18.89
N LYS A 122 5.86 -4.86 19.97
CA LYS A 122 6.51 -3.56 20.15
C LYS A 122 7.54 -3.31 19.05
N TYR A 123 8.35 -4.32 18.74
CA TYR A 123 9.32 -4.26 17.64
C TYR A 123 8.63 -4.13 16.28
N ALA A 124 7.50 -4.82 16.06
CA ALA A 124 6.74 -4.69 14.82
C ALA A 124 6.13 -3.29 14.63
N PHE A 125 5.61 -2.66 15.69
CA PHE A 125 5.17 -1.27 15.65
C PHE A 125 6.32 -0.32 15.33
N ALA A 126 7.45 -0.46 16.03
CA ALA A 126 8.63 0.38 15.81
C ALA A 126 9.19 0.23 14.39
N ALA A 127 9.33 -1.01 13.90
CA ALA A 127 9.80 -1.29 12.55
C ALA A 127 8.84 -0.73 11.48
N THR A 128 7.53 -0.90 11.65
CA THR A 128 6.52 -0.36 10.72
C THR A 128 6.57 1.17 10.67
N GLY A 129 6.67 1.82 11.84
CA GLY A 129 6.83 3.29 11.90
C GLY A 129 8.14 3.77 11.27
N LEU A 130 9.26 3.13 11.60
CA LEU A 130 10.58 3.49 11.08
C LEU A 130 10.64 3.33 9.55
N THR A 131 10.18 2.20 9.03
CA THR A 131 10.15 1.95 7.57
C THR A 131 9.24 2.93 6.83
N TYR A 132 8.12 3.35 7.43
CA TYR A 132 7.28 4.40 6.86
C TYR A 132 8.05 5.72 6.72
N VAL A 133 8.71 6.14 7.80
CA VAL A 133 9.51 7.37 7.83
C VAL A 133 10.63 7.31 6.80
N ILE A 134 11.36 6.20 6.71
CA ILE A 134 12.42 6.00 5.70
C ILE A 134 11.84 6.13 4.28
N MET A 135 10.68 5.53 4.00
CA MET A 135 10.03 5.63 2.69
C MET A 135 9.61 7.07 2.37
N MET A 136 9.03 7.79 3.33
CA MET A 136 8.67 9.20 3.14
C MET A 136 9.90 10.07 2.90
N LEU A 137 10.94 9.93 3.71
CA LEU A 137 12.21 10.65 3.50
C LEU A 137 12.81 10.34 2.13
N THR A 138 12.73 9.09 1.68
CA THR A 138 13.16 8.70 0.33
C THR A 138 12.38 9.48 -0.74
N LEU A 139 11.05 9.54 -0.65
CA LEU A 139 10.22 10.26 -1.62
C LEU A 139 10.51 11.77 -1.65
N TYR A 140 10.68 12.40 -0.48
CA TYR A 140 10.84 13.85 -0.38
C TYR A 140 12.28 14.35 -0.55
N LEU A 141 13.29 13.54 -0.21
CA LEU A 141 14.69 13.99 -0.17
C LEU A 141 15.55 13.54 -1.37
N THR A 142 15.10 12.57 -2.17
CA THR A 142 15.89 12.04 -3.30
C THR A 142 16.08 13.06 -4.41
N CYS A 143 15.08 13.88 -4.69
CA CYS A 143 15.14 14.94 -5.70
C CYS A 143 15.21 16.31 -5.04
N ARG A 144 16.23 17.11 -5.40
CA ARG A 144 16.37 18.50 -4.90
C ARG A 144 16.67 19.47 -6.04
N PRO A 145 15.93 20.60 -6.15
CA PRO A 145 14.73 20.95 -5.38
C PRO A 145 13.52 20.06 -5.71
N TYR A 146 12.63 19.87 -4.73
CA TYR A 146 11.49 18.92 -4.82
C TYR A 146 10.58 19.17 -6.04
N HIS A 147 10.40 20.43 -6.45
CA HIS A 147 9.57 20.79 -7.60
C HIS A 147 10.05 20.23 -8.94
N LYS A 148 11.32 19.79 -9.03
CA LYS A 148 11.83 19.12 -10.23
C LYS A 148 11.13 17.80 -10.51
N GLN A 149 10.44 17.20 -9.53
CA GLN A 149 9.69 15.97 -9.77
C GLN A 149 8.53 16.14 -10.77
N TRP A 150 7.97 17.33 -10.91
CA TRP A 150 6.92 17.61 -11.90
C TRP A 150 7.37 18.58 -12.99
N GLN A 151 8.68 18.83 -13.10
CA GLN A 151 9.24 19.63 -14.18
C GLN A 151 9.29 18.81 -15.47
N VAL A 152 8.78 19.38 -16.57
CA VAL A 152 8.77 18.72 -17.89
C VAL A 152 9.92 19.23 -18.76
N ILE A 153 10.12 20.55 -18.84
CA ILE A 153 11.22 21.21 -19.55
C ILE A 153 11.98 22.13 -18.59
N PRO A 154 13.34 22.13 -18.59
CA PRO A 154 14.22 21.12 -19.19
C PRO A 154 14.10 19.76 -18.47
N ASP A 155 14.76 18.71 -18.96
CA ASP A 155 14.79 17.40 -18.28
C ASP A 155 15.27 17.56 -16.83
N PRO A 156 14.48 17.17 -15.81
CA PRO A 156 14.94 17.22 -14.42
C PRO A 156 16.01 16.16 -14.10
N GLY A 157 16.25 15.20 -15.00
CA GLY A 157 17.17 14.08 -14.87
C GLY A 157 16.56 12.90 -14.11
N LYS A 158 17.12 11.70 -14.34
CA LYS A 158 16.58 10.41 -13.85
C LYS A 158 16.33 10.36 -12.34
N LYS A 159 17.17 11.02 -11.53
CA LYS A 159 17.01 11.07 -10.06
C LYS A 159 15.75 11.80 -9.61
N CYS A 160 15.23 12.68 -10.45
CA CYS A 160 14.04 13.49 -10.18
C CYS A 160 12.81 12.99 -10.91
N TRP A 161 12.88 11.87 -11.63
CA TRP A 161 11.69 11.27 -12.21
C TRP A 161 10.79 10.71 -11.10
N VAL A 162 9.48 10.86 -11.27
CA VAL A 162 8.49 10.31 -10.32
C VAL A 162 8.49 8.78 -10.30
N GLU A 163 8.99 8.17 -11.36
CA GLU A 163 9.12 6.73 -11.56
C GLU A 163 10.56 6.23 -11.34
N TYR A 164 11.36 6.93 -10.54
CA TYR A 164 12.74 6.54 -10.30
C TYR A 164 12.83 5.15 -9.63
N ASN A 165 13.60 4.23 -10.26
CA ASN A 165 13.74 2.83 -9.85
C ASN A 165 14.06 2.63 -8.36
N LEU A 166 14.82 3.56 -7.76
CA LEU A 166 15.19 3.50 -6.36
C LEU A 166 13.97 3.48 -5.42
N TYR A 167 12.89 4.18 -5.78
CA TYR A 167 11.65 4.20 -4.98
C TYR A 167 11.02 2.81 -4.88
N TYR A 168 11.01 2.07 -5.99
CA TYR A 168 10.45 0.71 -6.02
C TYR A 168 11.31 -0.28 -5.23
N VAL A 169 12.64 -0.21 -5.35
CA VAL A 169 13.55 -1.10 -4.61
C VAL A 169 13.46 -0.86 -3.11
N ILE A 170 13.52 0.40 -2.68
CA ILE A 170 13.42 0.76 -1.27
C ILE A 170 12.04 0.38 -0.73
N SER A 171 10.97 0.68 -1.46
CA SER A 171 9.61 0.29 -1.10
C SER A 171 9.50 -1.23 -0.93
N LEU A 172 9.97 -2.03 -1.89
CA LEU A 172 9.94 -3.49 -1.82
C LEU A 172 10.71 -4.01 -0.59
N ALA A 173 11.95 -3.56 -0.39
CA ALA A 173 12.80 -4.03 0.69
C ALA A 173 12.18 -3.73 2.08
N LEU A 174 11.68 -2.50 2.27
CA LEU A 174 11.02 -2.09 3.50
C LEU A 174 9.67 -2.81 3.69
N ASN A 175 8.91 -3.01 2.62
CA ASN A 175 7.62 -3.68 2.66
C ASN A 175 7.78 -5.15 3.05
N LEU A 176 8.65 -5.88 2.35
CA LEU A 176 8.88 -7.31 2.54
C LEU A 176 9.49 -7.62 3.91
N SER A 177 10.48 -6.83 4.35
CA SER A 177 11.12 -7.03 5.66
C SER A 177 10.14 -6.86 6.82
N THR A 178 9.24 -5.88 6.74
CA THR A 178 8.21 -5.68 7.77
C THR A 178 7.08 -6.71 7.71
N ASP A 179 6.71 -7.19 6.53
CA ASP A 179 5.72 -8.27 6.38
C ASP A 179 6.21 -9.57 7.02
N ILE A 180 7.47 -9.95 6.76
CA ILE A 180 8.11 -11.12 7.37
C ILE A 180 8.09 -11.00 8.90
N LEU A 181 8.45 -9.83 9.43
CA LEU A 181 8.45 -9.57 10.87
C LEU A 181 7.03 -9.73 11.48
N ILE A 182 6.01 -9.17 10.82
CA ILE A 182 4.61 -9.22 11.28
C ILE A 182 4.08 -10.66 11.23
N MET A 183 4.41 -11.41 10.18
CA MET A 183 4.04 -12.83 10.04
C MET A 183 4.72 -13.73 11.06
N ALA A 184 5.93 -13.40 11.50
CA ALA A 184 6.63 -14.18 12.53
C ALA A 184 5.92 -14.15 13.90
N ILE A 185 5.01 -13.20 14.14
CA ILE A 185 4.31 -13.03 15.42
C ILE A 185 3.39 -14.23 15.76
N PRO A 186 2.40 -14.60 14.91
CA PRO A 186 1.51 -15.72 15.22
C PRO A 186 2.06 -17.12 14.92
N MET A 187 3.24 -17.25 14.29
CA MET A 187 3.84 -18.56 13.91
C MET A 187 3.91 -19.58 15.06
N PRO A 188 4.38 -19.23 16.28
CA PRO A 188 4.46 -20.18 17.40
C PRO A 188 3.09 -20.60 17.93
N LEU A 189 2.08 -19.73 17.84
CA LEU A 189 0.71 -20.09 18.21
C LEU A 189 0.19 -21.20 17.32
N LEU A 190 0.49 -21.14 16.02
CA LEU A 190 0.11 -22.17 15.06
C LEU A 190 0.82 -23.51 15.29
N LEU A 191 2.07 -23.48 15.75
CA LEU A 191 2.91 -24.67 15.91
C LEU A 191 2.78 -25.35 17.28
N LYS A 192 2.58 -24.59 18.37
CA LYS A 192 2.66 -25.11 19.74
C LYS A 192 1.32 -25.23 20.47
N VAL A 193 0.31 -24.46 20.10
CA VAL A 193 -0.95 -24.40 20.86
C VAL A 193 -2.01 -25.26 20.15
N LYS A 194 -2.77 -26.06 20.92
CA LYS A 194 -3.99 -26.73 20.43
C LYS A 194 -5.07 -25.68 20.14
N VAL A 195 -4.92 -24.97 19.03
CA VAL A 195 -5.86 -23.93 18.60
C VAL A 195 -7.12 -24.62 18.05
N PRO A 196 -8.33 -24.21 18.47
CA PRO A 196 -9.57 -24.76 17.91
C PRO A 196 -9.60 -24.51 16.40
N MET A 197 -10.07 -25.50 15.63
CA MET A 197 -9.96 -25.53 14.16
C MET A 197 -10.44 -24.24 13.49
N ARG A 198 -11.48 -23.61 14.04
CA ARG A 198 -12.01 -22.32 13.57
C ARG A 198 -10.98 -21.19 13.59
N ARG A 199 -10.20 -21.05 14.66
CA ARG A 199 -9.13 -20.03 14.78
C ARG A 199 -7.93 -20.38 13.92
N LYS A 200 -7.61 -21.68 13.80
CA LYS A 200 -6.52 -22.18 12.96
C LYS A 200 -6.74 -21.84 11.48
N VAL A 201 -7.96 -22.05 10.97
CA VAL A 201 -8.32 -21.70 9.58
C VAL A 201 -8.18 -20.21 9.30
N VAL A 202 -8.60 -19.33 10.23
CA VAL A 202 -8.47 -17.87 10.06
C VAL A 202 -7.00 -17.47 9.98
N LEU A 203 -6.17 -17.99 10.88
CA LEU A 203 -4.74 -17.69 10.88
C LEU A 203 -4.07 -18.19 9.59
N ILE A 204 -4.33 -19.43 9.17
CA ILE A 204 -3.80 -19.97 7.91
C ILE A 204 -4.20 -19.07 6.72
N GLY A 205 -5.48 -18.69 6.63
CA GLY A 205 -5.95 -17.79 5.58
C GLY A 205 -5.22 -16.44 5.57
N MET A 206 -4.97 -15.86 6.74
CA MET A 206 -4.19 -14.61 6.85
C MET A 206 -2.74 -14.77 6.41
N PHE A 207 -2.09 -15.87 6.77
CA PHE A 207 -0.71 -16.16 6.34
C PHE A 207 -0.60 -16.35 4.84
N SER A 208 -1.46 -17.19 4.26
CA SER A 208 -1.49 -17.41 2.81
C SER A 208 -1.73 -16.12 2.04
N ALA A 209 -2.64 -15.30 2.54
CA ALA A 209 -2.99 -14.06 1.88
C ALA A 209 -1.92 -12.98 2.02
N GLY A 210 -1.22 -12.90 3.16
CA GLY A 210 -0.07 -12.02 3.27
C GLY A 210 1.12 -12.50 2.42
N PHE A 211 1.34 -13.81 2.29
CA PHE A 211 2.33 -14.35 1.34
C PHE A 211 2.01 -13.98 -0.11
N PHE A 212 0.73 -14.04 -0.48
CA PHE A 212 0.27 -13.58 -1.78
C PHE A 212 0.59 -12.08 -2.01
N VAL A 213 0.33 -11.22 -1.02
CA VAL A 213 0.65 -9.78 -1.11
C VAL A 213 2.16 -9.56 -1.28
N MET A 214 3.01 -10.32 -0.58
CA MET A 214 4.47 -10.24 -0.75
C MET A 214 4.94 -10.64 -2.17
N ILE A 215 4.33 -11.67 -2.76
CA ILE A 215 4.59 -12.05 -4.16
C ILE A 215 4.15 -10.92 -5.10
N ALA A 216 2.95 -10.37 -4.92
CA ALA A 216 2.45 -9.27 -5.74
C ALA A 216 3.38 -8.04 -5.69
N ALA A 217 3.87 -7.68 -4.51
CA ALA A 217 4.84 -6.59 -4.33
C ALA A 217 6.16 -6.85 -5.10
N THR A 218 6.64 -8.10 -5.06
CA THR A 218 7.86 -8.51 -5.78
C THR A 218 7.66 -8.45 -7.29
N LEU A 219 6.52 -8.94 -7.79
CA LEU A 219 6.16 -8.84 -9.21
C LEU A 219 6.08 -7.40 -9.67
N ARG A 220 5.45 -6.50 -8.89
CA ARG A 220 5.39 -5.06 -9.21
C ARG A 220 6.78 -4.45 -9.36
N CYS A 221 7.70 -4.79 -8.47
CA CYS A 221 9.09 -4.34 -8.57
C CYS A 221 9.75 -4.88 -9.84
N ILE A 222 9.63 -6.18 -10.13
CA ILE A 222 10.17 -6.78 -11.36
C ILE A 222 9.63 -6.06 -12.60
N TYR A 223 8.31 -5.81 -12.66
CA TYR A 223 7.71 -5.08 -13.77
C TYR A 223 8.23 -3.65 -13.93
N ALA A 224 8.51 -2.95 -12.82
CA ALA A 224 9.12 -1.62 -12.87
C ALA A 224 10.53 -1.64 -13.48
N PHE A 225 11.26 -2.75 -13.37
CA PHE A 225 12.60 -2.92 -13.93
C PHE A 225 12.64 -3.48 -15.36
N THR A 226 11.76 -4.42 -15.69
CA THR A 226 11.79 -5.11 -16.99
C THR A 226 11.07 -4.34 -18.09
N ASN A 227 10.04 -3.58 -17.74
CA ASN A 227 9.28 -2.78 -18.69
C ASN A 227 9.67 -1.30 -18.60
N THR A 228 10.94 -0.99 -18.82
CA THR A 228 11.44 0.40 -18.84
C THR A 228 10.79 1.27 -19.93
N GLN A 229 10.11 0.67 -20.91
CA GLN A 229 9.27 1.36 -21.90
C GLN A 229 7.77 1.28 -21.60
N ALA A 230 7.30 0.42 -20.69
CA ALA A 230 5.89 0.43 -20.31
C ALA A 230 5.69 1.50 -19.24
N ASN A 231 5.30 2.68 -19.73
CA ASN A 231 4.59 3.78 -19.06
C ASN A 231 4.25 3.51 -17.59
N GLY A 232 4.61 4.42 -16.67
CA GLY A 232 4.19 4.41 -15.25
C GLY A 232 2.72 4.18 -14.98
N LEU A 233 1.89 4.33 -16.00
CA LEU A 233 0.52 3.83 -16.09
C LEU A 233 0.39 2.35 -15.67
N VAL A 234 1.21 1.46 -16.22
CA VAL A 234 1.16 0.02 -15.92
C VAL A 234 1.51 -0.22 -14.46
N ILE A 235 2.54 0.47 -13.96
CA ILE A 235 2.98 0.35 -12.57
C ILE A 235 1.90 0.88 -11.62
N ALA A 236 1.26 2.01 -11.93
CA ALA A 236 0.17 2.57 -11.13
C ALA A 236 -1.04 1.62 -11.05
N ILE A 237 -1.40 0.96 -12.15
CA ILE A 237 -2.48 -0.06 -12.18
C ILE A 237 -2.10 -1.26 -11.31
N TRP A 238 -0.85 -1.73 -11.38
CA TRP A 238 -0.36 -2.82 -10.54
C TRP A 238 -0.38 -2.47 -9.05
N SER A 239 0.02 -1.24 -8.67
CA SER A 239 -0.09 -0.76 -7.29
C SER A 239 -1.54 -0.79 -6.79
N CYS A 240 -2.50 -0.32 -7.61
CA CYS A 240 -3.92 -0.36 -7.25
C CYS A 240 -4.43 -1.80 -7.04
N ARG A 241 -3.98 -2.76 -7.86
CA ARG A 241 -4.35 -4.18 -7.73
C ARG A 241 -3.75 -4.80 -6.46
N GLU A 242 -2.50 -4.48 -6.15
CA GLU A 242 -1.83 -4.91 -4.92
C GLU A 242 -2.57 -4.38 -3.68
N ALA A 243 -2.82 -3.06 -3.64
CA ALA A 243 -3.52 -2.40 -2.55
C ALA A 243 -4.96 -2.92 -2.40
N PHE A 244 -5.66 -3.16 -3.51
CA PHE A 244 -6.99 -3.79 -3.50
C PHE A 244 -6.97 -5.15 -2.81
N VAL A 245 -6.07 -6.06 -3.22
CA VAL A 245 -5.99 -7.39 -2.60
C VAL A 245 -5.64 -7.27 -1.13
N ALA A 246 -4.70 -6.41 -0.77
CA ALA A 246 -4.33 -6.17 0.63
C ALA A 246 -5.52 -5.66 1.47
N MET A 247 -6.35 -4.75 0.93
CA MET A 247 -7.58 -4.27 1.57
C MET A 247 -8.56 -5.41 1.83
N ILE A 248 -8.84 -6.26 0.83
CA ILE A 248 -9.75 -7.40 1.00
C ILE A 248 -9.22 -8.35 2.08
N VAL A 249 -7.96 -8.77 1.94
CA VAL A 249 -7.29 -9.71 2.84
C VAL A 249 -7.25 -9.20 4.28
N GLY A 250 -6.96 -7.92 4.49
CA GLY A 250 -6.91 -7.31 5.82
C GLY A 250 -8.28 -7.23 6.52
N ASN A 251 -9.38 -7.28 5.76
CA ASN A 251 -10.75 -7.17 6.26
C ASN A 251 -11.43 -8.52 6.53
N VAL A 252 -11.12 -9.56 5.75
CA VAL A 252 -11.74 -10.90 5.87
C VAL A 252 -11.76 -11.47 7.30
N PRO A 253 -10.66 -11.45 8.08
CA PRO A 253 -10.64 -12.05 9.42
C PRO A 253 -11.64 -11.43 10.41
N MET A 254 -12.02 -10.17 10.18
CA MET A 254 -12.87 -9.39 11.09
C MET A 254 -14.34 -9.39 10.71
N ILE A 255 -14.67 -9.81 9.49
CA ILE A 255 -16.05 -10.02 9.04
C ILE A 255 -16.57 -11.37 9.56
N LYS A 256 -15.69 -12.37 9.68
CA LYS A 256 -16.05 -13.74 10.03
C LYS A 256 -16.83 -13.95 11.35
N PRO A 257 -16.71 -13.17 12.44
CA PRO A 257 -17.54 -13.42 13.63
C PRO A 257 -19.06 -13.21 13.41
N ILE A 258 -19.50 -12.77 12.23
CA ILE A 258 -20.92 -12.72 11.82
C ILE A 258 -21.37 -13.91 10.96
N ILE A 259 -20.45 -14.69 10.37
CA ILE A 259 -20.74 -15.85 9.51
C ILE A 259 -20.45 -17.14 10.27
#